data_AF-A0A5A7N9I0-F1
#
_entry.id   AF-A0A5A7N9I0-F1
#
_cell.length_a   1.000
_cell.length_b   1.000
_cell.length_c   1.000
_cell.angle_alpha   90.00
_cell.angle_beta   90.00
_cell.angle_gamma   90.00
#
_symmetry.space_group_name_H-M   'P 1'
#
loop_
_entity.id
_entity.type
_entity.pdbx_description
1 polymer ?
#
loop_
_entity_poly.entity_id
_entity_poly.type
_entity_poly.pdbx_seq_one_letter_code
_entity_poly.pdbx_strand_id
1 'polypeptide(L)' 'MFLAASIMKIKNVIHKGLRRFIETDDASGLQPAVVPKVRRMVTFLQDMEREDELRTMPSWKAHLLTGDRKAHGACL' A
#
# COMPACT_ATOMS: atom_id res chain seq x y z
N MET A 1 7.12 -26.62 1.73
CA MET A 1 6.20 -26.46 0.58
C MET A 1 5.87 -24.97 0.50
N PHE A 2 6.79 -24.16 -0.05
CA PHE A 2 6.61 -22.71 -0.13
C PHE A 2 5.81 -22.43 -1.40
N LEU A 3 4.49 -22.30 -1.24
CA LEU A 3 3.63 -21.78 -2.29
C LEU A 3 4.22 -20.42 -2.68
N ALA A 4 4.54 -20.24 -3.96
CA ALA A 4 4.78 -18.93 -4.52
C ALA A 4 3.45 -18.18 -4.46
N ALA A 5 3.14 -17.54 -3.32
CA ALA A 5 2.10 -16.53 -3.26
C ALA A 5 2.44 -15.51 -4.35
N SER A 6 1.48 -15.21 -5.22
CA SER A 6 1.63 -14.08 -6.13
C SER A 6 1.55 -12.81 -5.30
N ILE A 7 2.69 -12.40 -4.75
CA ILE A 7 2.88 -11.17 -3.96
C ILE A 7 2.49 -10.00 -4.86
N MET A 8 1.46 -9.25 -4.47
CA MET A 8 1.12 -8.00 -5.13
C MET A 8 2.35 -7.08 -5.15
N LYS A 9 2.83 -6.77 -6.37
CA LYS A 9 4.05 -5.96 -6.54
C LYS A 9 3.69 -4.49 -6.64
N ILE A 10 4.20 -3.70 -5.69
CA ILE A 10 4.18 -2.23 -5.80
C ILE A 10 5.16 -1.83 -6.92
N LYS A 11 4.62 -1.49 -8.10
CA LYS A 11 5.44 -1.18 -9.29
C LYS A 11 5.91 0.28 -9.36
N ASN A 12 5.10 1.20 -8.85
CA ASN A 12 5.40 2.62 -8.93
C ASN A 12 4.95 3.34 -7.66
N VAL A 13 5.81 4.22 -7.14
CA VAL A 13 5.56 5.02 -5.94
C VAL A 13 5.87 6.47 -6.27
N ILE A 14 4.84 7.32 -6.35
CA ILE A 14 4.98 8.74 -6.74
C ILE A 14 5.64 9.56 -5.62
N HIS A 15 5.33 9.27 -4.35
CA HIS A 15 5.85 10.02 -3.20
C HIS A 15 7.28 9.60 -2.84
N LYS A 16 8.25 10.52 -2.95
CA LYS A 16 9.69 10.23 -2.75
C LYS A 16 10.01 9.65 -1.37
N GLY A 17 9.42 10.20 -0.30
CA GLY A 17 9.64 9.68 1.06
C GLY A 17 9.04 8.30 1.29
N LEU A 18 7.93 7.99 0.60
CA LEU A 18 7.29 6.68 0.70
C LEU A 18 8.10 5.64 -0.08
N ARG A 19 8.66 6.05 -1.22
CA ARG A 19 9.57 5.20 -2.01
C ARG A 19 10.79 4.79 -1.19
N ARG A 20 11.50 5.75 -0.57
CA ARG A 20 12.62 5.46 0.33
C ARG A 20 12.24 4.52 1.46
N PHE A 21 11.07 4.75 2.07
CA PHE A 21 10.56 3.91 3.14
C PHE A 21 10.33 2.46 2.69
N ILE A 22 9.74 2.25 1.52
CA ILE A 22 9.48 0.90 0.96
C ILE A 22 10.79 0.21 0.53
N GLU A 23 11.72 0.94 -0.09
CA GLU A 23 12.94 0.36 -0.68
C GLU A 23 14.06 0.12 0.35
N THR A 24 14.18 1.00 1.35
CA THR A 24 15.37 1.03 2.25
C THR A 24 15.02 1.11 3.74
N ASP A 25 13.74 0.99 4.09
CA ASP A 25 13.23 1.17 5.46
C ASP A 25 13.48 2.56 6.07
N ASP A 26 13.74 3.55 5.22
CA ASP A 26 14.07 4.91 5.64
C ASP A 26 12.82 5.78 5.80
N ALA A 27 12.45 6.03 7.05
CA ALA A 27 11.27 6.81 7.41
C ALA A 27 11.50 8.33 7.48
N SER A 28 12.71 8.84 7.21
CA SER A 28 13.05 10.27 7.32
C SER A 28 12.21 11.20 6.43
N GLY A 29 11.63 10.66 5.35
CA GLY A 29 10.74 11.37 4.44
C GLY A 29 9.25 11.31 4.81
N LEU A 30 8.88 10.78 5.98
CA LEU A 30 7.51 10.64 6.45
C LEU A 30 7.31 11.32 7.80
N GLN A 31 6.08 11.71 8.11
CA GLN A 31 5.75 12.22 9.44
C GLN A 31 5.86 11.08 10.47
N PRO A 32 6.59 11.23 11.59
CA PRO A 32 6.83 10.12 12.53
C PRO A 32 5.55 9.44 13.04
N ALA A 33 4.49 10.22 13.27
CA ALA A 33 3.20 9.72 13.74
C ALA A 33 2.51 8.76 12.76
N VAL A 34 2.78 8.86 11.45
CA VAL A 34 2.12 8.03 10.43
C VAL A 34 2.92 6.78 10.06
N VAL A 35 4.20 6.71 10.40
CA VAL A 35 5.11 5.60 10.02
C VAL A 35 4.55 4.23 10.41
N PRO A 36 4.03 4.00 11.64
CA PRO A 36 3.48 2.69 12.00
C PRO A 36 2.26 2.30 11.16
N LYS A 37 1.41 3.28 10.80
CA LYS A 37 0.23 3.05 9.95
C LYS A 37 0.66 2.71 8.52
N VAL A 38 1.56 3.50 7.94
CA VAL A 38 2.07 3.30 6.58
C VAL A 38 2.74 1.94 6.46
N ARG A 39 3.55 1.53 7.45
CA ARG A 39 4.19 0.21 7.47
C ARG A 39 3.15 -0.92 7.35
N ARG A 40 2.11 -0.90 8.19
CA ARG A 40 1.03 -1.91 8.16
C ARG A 40 0.32 -1.96 6.82
N MET A 41 0.05 -0.80 6.22
CA MET A 41 -0.61 -0.72 4.91
C MET A 41 0.28 -1.29 3.80
N VAL A 42 1.57 -0.94 3.78
CA VAL A 42 2.53 -1.45 2.78
C VAL A 42 2.68 -2.97 2.92
N THR A 43 2.85 -3.49 4.14
CA THR A 43 2.96 -4.93 4.39
C THR A 43 1.72 -5.67 3.91
N PHE A 44 0.53 -5.19 4.27
CA PHE A 44 -0.72 -5.80 3.80
C PHE A 44 -0.84 -5.79 2.27
N LEU A 45 -0.50 -4.66 1.63
CA LEU A 45 -0.56 -4.53 0.17
C LEU A 45 0.43 -5.44 -0.56
N GLN A 46 1.55 -5.81 0.07
CA GLN A 46 2.52 -6.75 -0.50
C GLN A 46 2.07 -8.20 -0.30
N ASP A 47 1.47 -8.51 0.86
CA ASP A 47 1.08 -9.87 1.22
C ASP A 47 -0.23 -10.33 0.56
N MET A 48 -1.10 -9.40 0.15
CA MET A 48 -2.38 -9.76 -0.47
C MET A 48 -2.22 -10.37 -1.87
N GLU A 49 -3.13 -11.28 -2.24
CA GLU A 49 -3.17 -11.92 -3.55
C GLU A 49 -4.18 -11.24 -4.49
N ARG A 50 -5.26 -10.68 -3.93
CA ARG A 50 -6.37 -10.09 -4.69
C ARG A 50 -6.80 -8.73 -4.15
N GLU A 51 -7.25 -7.85 -5.05
CA GLU A 51 -7.70 -6.50 -4.68
C GLU A 51 -8.90 -6.49 -3.72
N ASP A 52 -9.79 -7.49 -3.79
CA ASP A 52 -10.97 -7.57 -2.94
C ASP A 52 -10.62 -7.82 -1.45
N GLU A 53 -9.41 -8.30 -1.15
CA GLU A 53 -8.91 -8.46 0.22
C GLU A 53 -8.80 -7.12 0.95
N LEU A 54 -8.64 -6.00 0.24
CA LEU A 54 -8.66 -4.66 0.85
C LEU A 54 -9.96 -4.38 1.63
N ARG A 55 -11.08 -5.03 1.24
CA ARG A 55 -12.38 -4.90 1.92
C ARG A 55 -12.44 -5.62 3.26
N THR A 56 -11.49 -6.52 3.53
CA THR A 56 -11.37 -7.21 4.83
C THR A 56 -10.84 -6.30 5.94
N MET A 57 -10.42 -5.07 5.60
CA MET A 57 -9.96 -4.04 6.53
C MET A 57 -10.98 -2.89 6.62
N PRO A 58 -12.07 -3.01 7.41
CA PRO A 58 -13.13 -2.01 7.49
C PRO A 58 -12.63 -0.60 7.88
N SER A 59 -11.57 -0.53 8.69
CA SER A 59 -11.00 0.72 9.16
C SER A 59 -10.32 1.56 8.07
N TRP A 60 -9.97 0.96 6.93
CA TRP A 60 -9.22 1.63 5.85
C TRP A 60 -10.13 2.24 4.78
N LYS A 61 -11.46 2.17 4.94
CA LYS A 61 -12.44 2.83 4.06
C LYS A 61 -12.07 2.72 2.57
N ALA A 62 -11.62 1.54 2.14
CA ALA A 62 -11.08 1.33 0.81
C ALA A 62 -12.15 1.65 -0.25
N HIS A 63 -11.85 2.57 -1.16
CA HIS A 63 -12.80 3.00 -2.18
C HIS A 63 -12.11 3.33 -3.50
N LEU A 64 -12.78 3.06 -4.62
CA LEU A 64 -12.28 3.42 -5.93
C LEU A 64 -12.27 4.94 -6.10
N LEU A 65 -11.19 5.47 -6.67
CA LEU A 65 -11.10 6.86 -7.04
C LEU A 65 -12.04 7.15 -8.24
N THR A 66 -12.57 8.37 -8.27
CA THR A 66 -13.45 8.86 -9.35
C THR A 66 -12.81 10.05 -10.08
N GLY A 67 -13.46 10.51 -11.16
CA GLY A 67 -12.97 11.63 -12.00
C GLY A 67 -11.66 11.29 -12.70
N ASP A 68 -10.79 12.29 -12.85
CA ASP A 68 -9.48 12.14 -13.53
C ASP A 68 -8.57 11.09 -12.89
N ARG A 69 -8.84 10.73 -11.63
CA ARG A 69 -8.06 9.73 -10.89
C ARG A 69 -8.60 8.31 -10.99
N LYS A 70 -9.67 8.07 -11.74
CA LYS A 70 -10.29 6.74 -11.88
C LYS A 70 -9.31 5.67 -12.40
N ALA A 71 -8.36 6.05 -13.24
CA ALA A 71 -7.33 5.14 -13.75
C ALA A 71 -6.31 4.68 -12.68
N HIS A 72 -6.27 5.32 -11.51
CA HIS A 72 -5.29 5.05 -10.46
C HIS A 72 -5.76 4.02 -9.42
N GLY A 73 -7.03 3.58 -9.47
CA GLY A 73 -7.55 2.49 -8.63
C GLY A 73 -8.08 2.94 -7.26
N ALA A 74 -7.93 2.08 -6.24
CA ALA A 74 -8.48 2.29 -4.90
C ALA A 74 -7.62 3.20 -4.00
N CYS A 75 -8.28 3.94 -3.11
CA CYS A 75 -7.69 4.72 -2.02
C CYS A 75 -8.04 4.11 -0.66
N LEU A 76 -7.10 4.16 0.28
CA LEU A 76 -7.11 3.52 1.62
C LEU A 76 -7.05 4.54 2.77
#